data_AF-A0A838HKA8-F1
#
_entry.id   AF-A0A838HKA8-F1
#
_cell.length_a   1.000
_cell.length_b   1.000
_cell.length_c   1.000
_cell.angle_alpha   90.00
_cell.angle_beta   90.00
_cell.angle_gamma   90.00
#
_symmetry.space_group_name_H-M   'P 1'
#
loop_
_entity.id
_entity.type
_entity.pdbx_description
1 polymer ?
#
loop_
_entity_poly.entity_id
_entity_poly.type
_entity_poly.pdbx_seq_one_letter_code
_entity_poly.pdbx_strand_id
1 'polypeptide(L)'
;MSTRAETIRILERAVRSDIRAALPQLGVLRTPRFHKILLANVAAVFLPTAACALVVLKLGGLSGAMSPLGVAVAIGAVAAVAVVPVYAVLLRLALKPIQILERTAERVERGELTARATPSKFADPRIEQLTRVFNRMLDSTAADRERLREVAARAFQAHEAERMRIARELNEETAQTLATLLLGVGAVRRMPRPRTS
;
A
#
# COMPACT_ATOMS: atom_id res chain seq x y z
N MET A 1 -30.96 33.94 -38.78
CA MET A 1 -30.54 34.22 -37.38
C MET A 1 -31.14 33.27 -36.33
N SER A 2 -32.16 32.45 -36.65
CA SER A 2 -32.82 31.55 -35.67
C SER A 2 -31.98 30.33 -35.25
N THR A 3 -31.22 29.73 -36.17
CA THR A 3 -30.56 28.42 -35.97
C THR A 3 -29.45 28.44 -34.92
N ARG A 4 -28.71 29.55 -34.81
CA ARG A 4 -27.53 29.68 -33.92
C ARG A 4 -27.94 29.76 -32.44
N ALA A 5 -29.06 30.42 -32.16
CA ALA A 5 -29.61 30.53 -30.82
C ALA A 5 -30.21 29.19 -30.32
N GLU A 6 -30.55 28.31 -31.25
CA GLU A 6 -31.10 26.99 -30.98
C GLU A 6 -29.98 25.99 -30.68
N THR A 7 -28.86 26.04 -31.40
CA THR A 7 -27.69 25.19 -31.15
C THR A 7 -27.08 25.46 -29.77
N ILE A 8 -26.99 26.73 -29.35
CA ILE A 8 -26.48 27.12 -28.03
C ILE A 8 -27.39 26.59 -26.92
N ARG A 9 -28.72 26.66 -27.11
CA ARG A 9 -29.69 26.14 -26.16
C ARG A 9 -29.63 24.61 -26.04
N ILE A 10 -29.33 23.90 -27.12
CA ILE A 10 -29.18 22.44 -27.10
C ILE A 10 -27.92 22.04 -26.34
N LEU A 11 -26.79 22.71 -26.60
CA LEU A 11 -25.53 22.45 -25.90
C LEU A 11 -25.64 22.76 -24.41
N GLU A 12 -26.29 23.87 -24.05
CA GLU A 12 -26.52 24.26 -22.67
C GLU A 12 -27.42 23.25 -21.92
N ARG A 13 -28.45 22.70 -22.59
CA ARG A 13 -29.32 21.68 -22.01
C ARG A 13 -28.59 20.35 -21.81
N ALA A 14 -27.74 19.93 -22.76
CA ALA A 14 -26.96 18.70 -22.67
C ALA A 14 -25.95 18.74 -21.51
N VAL A 15 -25.21 19.85 -21.37
CA VAL A 15 -24.27 20.03 -20.25
C VAL A 15 -25.02 20.06 -18.91
N ARG A 16 -26.17 20.73 -18.86
CA ARG A 16 -26.97 20.84 -17.63
C ARG A 16 -27.66 19.52 -17.23
N SER A 17 -28.04 18.67 -18.20
CA SER A 17 -28.66 17.37 -17.93
C SER A 17 -27.66 16.36 -17.38
N ASP A 18 -26.44 16.33 -17.93
CA ASP A 18 -25.40 15.39 -17.47
C ASP A 18 -24.93 15.73 -16.06
N ILE A 19 -24.85 17.02 -15.73
CA ILE A 19 -24.55 17.50 -14.37
C ILE A 19 -25.68 17.14 -13.38
N ARG A 20 -26.96 17.23 -13.79
CA ARG A 20 -28.12 16.83 -12.96
C ARG A 20 -28.25 15.33 -12.78
N ALA A 21 -27.87 14.53 -13.77
CA ALA A 21 -27.89 13.07 -13.69
C ALA A 21 -26.81 12.54 -12.73
N ALA A 22 -25.71 13.27 -12.56
CA ALA A 22 -24.65 12.92 -11.59
C ALA A 22 -24.97 13.34 -10.14
N LEU A 23 -25.84 14.33 -9.94
CA LEU A 23 -26.21 14.90 -8.63
C LEU A 23 -26.82 13.92 -7.60
N PRO A 24 -27.73 12.96 -7.94
CA PRO A 24 -28.30 12.06 -6.94
C PRO A 24 -27.31 11.00 -6.42
N GLN A 25 -26.22 10.72 -7.14
CA GLN A 25 -25.15 9.83 -6.67
C GLN A 25 -24.22 10.51 -5.63
N LEU A 26 -24.27 11.84 -5.51
CA LEU A 26 -23.49 12.63 -4.54
C LEU A 26 -24.12 12.71 -3.13
N GLY A 27 -25.36 12.25 -2.94
CA GLY A 27 -26.06 12.33 -1.64
C GLY A 27 -25.43 11.49 -0.52
N VAL A 28 -24.57 10.51 -0.87
CA VAL A 28 -23.99 9.54 0.06
C VAL A 28 -22.62 9.97 0.62
N LEU A 29 -21.95 10.97 0.04
CA LEU A 29 -20.60 11.41 0.48
C LEU A 29 -20.60 12.73 1.27
N ARG A 30 -21.49 12.82 2.27
CA ARG A 30 -21.62 13.97 3.17
C ARG A 30 -20.46 14.06 4.19
N THR A 31 -19.20 14.05 3.73
CA THR A 31 -18.01 14.22 4.56
C THR A 31 -17.28 15.54 4.26
N PRO A 32 -16.61 16.16 5.25
CA PRO A 32 -16.02 17.50 5.12
C PRO A 32 -14.86 17.60 4.11
N ARG A 33 -14.32 16.49 3.60
CA ARG A 33 -13.17 16.48 2.67
C ARG A 33 -13.57 16.37 1.19
N PHE A 34 -14.75 15.83 0.88
CA PHE A 34 -15.31 15.81 -0.46
C PHE A 34 -15.41 17.22 -1.05
N HIS A 35 -15.74 18.20 -0.22
CA HIS A 35 -15.81 19.61 -0.61
C HIS A 35 -14.47 20.16 -1.10
N LYS A 36 -13.31 19.72 -0.57
CA LYS A 36 -12.01 20.18 -1.07
C LYS A 36 -11.68 19.63 -2.44
N ILE A 37 -12.02 18.36 -2.70
CA ILE A 37 -11.82 17.71 -4.00
C ILE A 37 -12.82 18.26 -5.02
N LEU A 38 -14.07 18.44 -4.62
CA LEU A 38 -15.10 19.09 -5.42
C LEU A 38 -14.69 20.53 -5.77
N LEU A 39 -14.22 21.31 -4.79
CA LEU A 39 -13.78 22.68 -5.01
C LEU A 39 -12.51 22.75 -5.85
N ALA A 40 -11.60 21.78 -5.73
CA ALA A 40 -10.45 21.65 -6.62
C ALA A 40 -10.87 21.28 -8.06
N ASN A 41 -11.83 20.38 -8.23
CA ASN A 41 -12.35 19.98 -9.55
C ASN A 41 -13.14 21.11 -10.21
N VAL A 42 -13.99 21.79 -9.45
CA VAL A 42 -14.72 22.98 -9.88
C VAL A 42 -13.72 24.08 -10.23
N ALA A 43 -12.76 24.41 -9.36
CA ALA A 43 -11.75 25.41 -9.66
C ALA A 43 -10.93 25.03 -10.91
N ALA A 44 -10.56 23.76 -11.07
CA ALA A 44 -9.77 23.32 -12.21
C ALA A 44 -10.53 23.35 -13.55
N VAL A 45 -11.85 23.28 -13.54
CA VAL A 45 -12.68 23.51 -14.75
C VAL A 45 -12.98 24.99 -14.94
N PHE A 46 -13.37 25.69 -13.88
CA PHE A 46 -13.83 27.08 -13.95
C PHE A 46 -12.69 28.10 -14.13
N LEU A 47 -11.50 27.88 -13.56
CA LEU A 47 -10.35 28.79 -13.73
C LEU A 47 -9.89 28.88 -15.19
N PRO A 48 -9.64 27.78 -15.91
CA PRO A 48 -9.24 27.85 -17.31
C PRO A 48 -10.34 28.44 -18.19
N THR A 49 -11.61 28.07 -17.98
CA THR A 49 -12.73 28.60 -18.74
C THR A 49 -12.93 30.11 -18.48
N ALA A 50 -12.85 30.56 -17.22
CA ALA A 50 -12.98 31.96 -16.86
C ALA A 50 -11.79 32.80 -17.35
N ALA A 51 -10.55 32.28 -17.24
CA ALA A 51 -9.36 32.93 -17.78
C ALA A 51 -9.45 33.06 -19.30
N CYS A 52 -9.88 32.01 -20.00
CA CYS A 52 -10.07 32.03 -21.44
C CYS A 52 -11.16 33.05 -21.84
N ALA A 53 -12.30 33.07 -21.14
CA ALA A 53 -13.36 34.07 -21.35
C ALA A 53 -12.87 35.50 -21.09
N LEU A 54 -12.07 35.72 -20.05
CA LEU A 54 -11.52 37.05 -19.72
C LEU A 54 -10.52 37.53 -20.78
N VAL A 55 -9.63 36.64 -21.25
CA VAL A 55 -8.70 36.91 -22.36
C VAL A 55 -9.48 37.29 -23.61
N VAL A 56 -10.58 36.61 -23.92
CA VAL A 56 -11.45 36.90 -25.08
C VAL A 56 -12.16 38.25 -24.93
N LEU A 57 -12.67 38.59 -23.75
CA LEU A 57 -13.29 39.90 -23.52
C LEU A 57 -12.26 41.04 -23.63
N LYS A 58 -11.00 40.78 -23.28
CA LYS A 58 -9.91 41.77 -23.37
C LYS A 58 -9.31 41.89 -24.78
N LEU A 59 -9.16 40.79 -25.52
CA LEU A 59 -8.66 40.80 -26.91
C LEU A 59 -9.77 41.00 -27.96
N GLY A 60 -11.05 40.80 -27.58
CA GLY A 60 -12.21 41.03 -28.45
C GLY A 60 -12.38 42.48 -28.87
N GLY A 61 -11.76 43.43 -28.16
CA GLY A 61 -11.66 44.84 -28.58
C GLY A 61 -10.75 45.09 -29.80
N LEU A 62 -9.93 44.12 -30.21
CA LEU A 62 -9.03 44.21 -31.37
C LEU A 62 -9.55 43.42 -32.60
N SER A 63 -10.67 42.73 -32.47
CA SER A 63 -11.10 41.69 -33.41
C SER A 63 -12.04 42.20 -34.49
N GLY A 64 -11.53 43.04 -35.40
CA GLY A 64 -12.14 43.26 -36.71
C GLY A 64 -11.85 42.14 -37.72
N ALA A 65 -10.94 41.20 -37.39
CA ALA A 65 -10.32 40.29 -38.35
C ALA A 65 -10.82 38.82 -38.31
N MET A 66 -11.60 38.41 -37.30
CA MET A 66 -11.95 37.00 -37.10
C MET A 66 -13.45 36.80 -36.91
N SER A 67 -14.03 35.80 -37.58
CA SER A 67 -15.48 35.54 -37.47
C SER A 67 -15.83 35.09 -36.04
N PRO A 68 -17.02 35.44 -35.51
CA PRO A 68 -17.46 35.00 -34.18
C PRO A 68 -17.45 33.48 -34.00
N LEU A 69 -17.56 32.72 -35.11
CA LEU A 69 -17.46 31.25 -35.09
C LEU A 69 -16.01 30.80 -34.83
N GLY A 70 -15.04 31.42 -35.48
CA GLY A 70 -13.62 31.07 -35.33
C GLY A 70 -13.11 31.29 -33.91
N VAL A 71 -13.54 32.39 -33.28
CA VAL A 71 -13.24 32.68 -31.86
C VAL A 71 -13.84 31.60 -30.95
N ALA A 72 -15.10 31.20 -31.17
CA ALA A 72 -15.74 30.15 -30.38
C ALA A 72 -15.03 28.77 -30.52
N VAL A 73 -14.61 28.40 -31.72
CA VAL A 73 -13.88 27.14 -31.97
C VAL A 73 -12.51 27.15 -31.30
N ALA A 74 -11.76 28.26 -31.41
CA ALA A 74 -10.46 28.41 -30.76
C ALA A 74 -10.57 28.28 -29.23
N ILE A 75 -11.60 28.88 -28.63
CA ILE A 75 -11.88 28.75 -27.18
C ILE A 75 -12.20 27.30 -26.82
N GLY A 76 -13.08 26.64 -27.57
CA GLY A 76 -13.45 25.24 -27.34
C GLY A 76 -12.24 24.31 -27.40
N ALA A 77 -11.34 24.53 -28.36
CA ALA A 77 -10.09 23.77 -28.49
C ALA A 77 -9.15 24.00 -27.29
N VAL A 78 -8.95 25.25 -26.87
CA VAL A 78 -8.13 25.57 -25.69
C VAL A 78 -8.72 24.97 -24.41
N ALA A 79 -10.04 25.07 -24.22
CA ALA A 79 -10.72 24.49 -23.07
C ALA A 79 -10.62 22.96 -23.04
N ALA A 80 -10.78 22.30 -24.20
CA ALA A 80 -10.64 20.85 -24.32
C ALA A 80 -9.21 20.38 -23.99
N VAL A 81 -8.19 21.09 -24.46
CA VAL A 81 -6.80 20.77 -24.13
C VAL A 81 -6.50 21.04 -22.65
N ALA A 82 -7.04 22.13 -22.09
CA ALA A 82 -6.84 22.51 -20.70
C ALA A 82 -7.48 21.52 -19.70
N VAL A 83 -8.51 20.77 -20.10
CA VAL A 83 -9.17 19.80 -19.21
C VAL A 83 -8.33 18.54 -18.97
N VAL A 84 -7.50 18.16 -19.94
CA VAL A 84 -6.67 16.94 -19.88
C VAL A 84 -5.73 16.92 -18.66
N PRO A 85 -4.89 17.95 -18.41
CA PRO A 85 -3.99 17.95 -17.26
C PRO A 85 -4.73 17.93 -15.92
N VAL A 86 -5.93 18.54 -15.85
CA VAL A 86 -6.78 18.53 -14.65
C VAL A 86 -7.18 17.10 -14.30
N TYR A 87 -7.73 16.36 -15.26
CA TYR A 87 -8.11 14.96 -15.05
C TYR A 87 -6.89 14.08 -14.76
N ALA A 88 -5.75 14.32 -15.42
CA ALA A 88 -4.52 13.59 -15.14
C ALA A 88 -4.02 13.80 -13.70
N VAL A 89 -4.06 15.03 -13.19
CA VAL A 89 -3.71 15.35 -11.80
C VAL A 89 -4.70 14.71 -10.83
N LEU A 90 -6.01 14.79 -11.13
CA LEU A 90 -7.04 14.19 -10.29
C LEU A 90 -6.85 12.68 -10.16
N LEU A 91 -6.60 12.00 -11.28
CA LEU A 91 -6.34 10.56 -11.30
C LEU A 91 -5.08 10.19 -10.51
N ARG A 92 -3.99 10.97 -10.66
CA ARG A 92 -2.77 10.77 -9.88
C ARG A 92 -3.02 10.92 -8.38
N LEU A 93 -3.81 11.90 -7.96
CA LEU A 93 -4.17 12.09 -6.54
C LEU A 93 -5.01 10.93 -6.02
N ALA A 94 -5.95 10.42 -6.82
CA ALA A 94 -6.83 9.31 -6.47
C ALA A 94 -6.07 7.97 -6.32
N LEU A 95 -5.04 7.74 -7.16
CA LEU A 95 -4.24 6.50 -7.13
C LEU A 95 -3.11 6.53 -6.09
N LYS A 96 -2.71 7.71 -5.61
CA LYS A 96 -1.61 7.86 -4.65
C LYS A 96 -1.74 6.98 -3.39
N PRO A 97 -2.91 6.82 -2.75
CA PRO A 97 -3.04 5.94 -1.58
C PRO A 97 -2.75 4.46 -1.89
N ILE A 98 -3.11 3.99 -3.08
CA ILE A 98 -2.86 2.60 -3.50
C ILE A 98 -1.36 2.36 -3.65
N GLN A 99 -0.65 3.29 -4.28
CA GLN A 99 0.81 3.23 -4.42
C GLN A 99 1.54 3.23 -3.07
N ILE A 100 0.98 3.91 -2.05
CA ILE A 100 1.54 3.88 -0.68
C ILE A 100 1.38 2.48 -0.07
N LEU A 101 0.22 1.86 -0.23
CA LEU A 101 -0.03 0.50 0.28
C LEU A 101 0.88 -0.52 -0.42
N GLU A 102 0.97 -0.45 -1.75
CA GLU A 102 1.83 -1.31 -2.58
C GLU A 102 3.30 -1.23 -2.14
N ARG A 103 3.88 -0.02 -2.10
CA ARG A 103 5.26 0.17 -1.63
C ARG A 103 5.48 -0.29 -0.20
N THR A 104 4.47 -0.18 0.66
CA THR A 104 4.57 -0.67 2.04
C THR A 104 4.59 -2.21 2.06
N ALA A 105 3.73 -2.85 1.26
CA ALA A 105 3.71 -4.30 1.13
C ALA A 105 5.06 -4.83 0.61
N GLU A 106 5.61 -4.23 -0.45
CA GLU A 106 6.93 -4.60 -1.00
C GLU A 106 8.07 -4.46 0.03
N ARG A 107 8.00 -3.45 0.90
CA ARG A 107 9.00 -3.29 1.98
C ARG A 107 8.89 -4.39 3.03
N VAL A 108 7.67 -4.73 3.44
CA VAL A 108 7.43 -5.81 4.40
C VAL A 108 7.83 -7.16 3.81
N GLU A 109 7.54 -7.40 2.54
CA GLU A 109 7.95 -8.60 1.81
C GLU A 109 9.47 -8.77 1.81
N ARG A 110 10.22 -7.68 1.58
CA ARG A 110 11.69 -7.64 1.66
C ARG A 110 12.25 -7.78 3.08
N GLY A 111 11.41 -7.94 4.09
CA GLY A 111 11.82 -8.21 5.48
C GLY A 111 11.72 -7.02 6.43
N GLU A 112 11.32 -5.83 5.98
CA GLU A 112 11.10 -4.66 6.84
C GLU A 112 9.74 -4.76 7.57
N LEU A 113 9.64 -5.64 8.57
CA LEU A 113 8.40 -5.93 9.31
C LEU A 113 7.83 -4.74 10.09
N THR A 114 8.60 -3.67 10.27
CA THR A 114 8.19 -2.43 10.94
C THR A 114 7.60 -1.39 9.98
N ALA A 115 7.66 -1.61 8.67
CA ALA A 115 7.12 -0.69 7.68
C ALA A 115 5.58 -0.60 7.80
N ARG A 116 5.05 0.62 7.83
CA ARG A 116 3.61 0.89 7.92
C ARG A 116 3.18 1.91 6.88
N ALA A 117 1.96 1.77 6.40
CA ALA A 117 1.42 2.69 5.41
C ALA A 117 0.96 3.97 6.10
N THR A 118 1.47 5.11 5.62
CA THR A 118 1.13 6.43 6.16
C THR A 118 -0.26 6.87 5.70
N PRO A 119 -1.11 7.40 6.60
CA PRO A 119 -2.40 7.95 6.20
C PRO A 119 -2.22 9.10 5.21
N SER A 120 -2.90 9.03 4.07
CA SER A 120 -2.91 10.13 3.10
C SER A 120 -3.85 11.24 3.57
N LYS A 121 -3.36 12.49 3.61
CA LYS A 121 -4.17 13.68 3.95
C LYS A 121 -5.36 13.91 3.01
N PHE A 122 -5.34 13.30 1.83
CA PHE A 122 -6.36 13.42 0.79
C PHE A 122 -7.26 12.17 0.67
N ALA A 123 -7.06 11.15 1.52
CA ALA A 123 -7.87 9.94 1.51
C ALA A 123 -9.27 10.18 2.07
N ASP A 124 -10.27 9.58 1.42
CA ASP A 124 -11.62 9.41 1.97
C ASP A 124 -11.56 8.52 3.24
N PRO A 125 -12.43 8.73 4.24
CA PRO A 125 -12.61 7.82 5.37
C PRO A 125 -12.59 6.32 5.04
N ARG A 126 -13.13 5.89 3.88
CA ARG A 126 -13.09 4.48 3.46
C ARG A 126 -11.66 3.99 3.17
N ILE A 127 -10.87 4.82 2.49
CA ILE A 127 -9.45 4.53 2.22
C ILE A 127 -8.65 4.56 3.53
N GLU A 128 -8.96 5.49 4.43
CA GLU A 128 -8.34 5.56 5.74
C GLU A 128 -8.64 4.29 6.58
N GLN A 129 -9.87 3.79 6.52
CA GLN A 129 -10.25 2.51 7.14
C GLN A 129 -9.48 1.34 6.52
N LEU A 130 -9.34 1.30 5.19
CA LEU A 130 -8.53 0.29 4.51
C LEU A 130 -7.07 0.34 4.97
N THR A 131 -6.46 1.53 5.06
CA THR A 131 -5.10 1.70 5.59
C THR A 131 -4.99 1.18 7.02
N ARG A 132 -5.98 1.43 7.88
CA ARG A 132 -6.00 0.89 9.25
C ARG A 132 -6.11 -0.64 9.28
N VAL A 133 -6.98 -1.24 8.47
CA VAL A 133 -7.12 -2.70 8.36
C VAL A 133 -5.81 -3.31 7.86
N PHE A 134 -5.21 -2.74 6.82
CA PHE A 134 -3.93 -3.17 6.26
C PHE A 134 -2.82 -3.13 7.31
N ASN A 135 -2.66 -2.02 8.04
CA ASN A 135 -1.63 -1.94 9.09
C ASN A 135 -1.86 -2.95 10.22
N ARG A 136 -3.11 -3.20 10.64
CA ARG A 136 -3.40 -4.25 11.64
C ARG A 136 -3.01 -5.65 11.17
N MET A 137 -3.22 -5.96 9.89
CA MET A 137 -2.76 -7.22 9.30
C MET A 137 -1.22 -7.32 9.32
N LEU A 138 -0.52 -6.22 9.03
CA LEU A 138 0.94 -6.19 9.14
C LEU A 138 1.43 -6.39 10.58
N ASP A 139 0.73 -5.80 11.56
CA ASP A 139 1.01 -5.98 12.98
C ASP A 139 0.84 -7.44 13.42
N SER A 140 -0.24 -8.10 12.99
CA SER A 140 -0.45 -9.53 13.31
C SER A 140 0.63 -10.41 12.69
N THR A 141 1.00 -10.19 11.43
CA THR A 141 2.06 -10.97 10.77
C THR A 141 3.43 -10.76 11.44
N ALA A 142 3.73 -9.53 11.86
CA ALA A 142 4.97 -9.24 12.58
C ALA A 142 5.00 -9.96 13.95
N ALA A 143 3.90 -9.94 14.68
CA ALA A 143 3.77 -10.65 15.97
C ALA A 143 3.91 -12.17 15.81
N ASP A 144 3.31 -12.76 14.77
CA ASP A 144 3.40 -14.20 14.52
C ASP A 144 4.82 -14.62 14.14
N ARG A 145 5.53 -13.83 13.33
CA ARG A 145 6.96 -14.09 13.04
C ARG A 145 7.83 -14.03 14.29
N GLU A 146 7.57 -13.10 15.19
CA GLU A 146 8.33 -12.99 16.44
C GLU A 146 8.07 -14.20 17.36
N ARG A 147 6.81 -14.60 17.50
CA ARG A 147 6.46 -15.83 18.25
C ARG A 147 7.13 -17.07 17.68
N LEU A 148 7.14 -17.22 16.35
CA LEU A 148 7.81 -18.36 15.70
C LEU A 148 9.31 -18.37 15.99
N ARG A 149 9.97 -17.20 15.99
CA ARG A 149 11.39 -17.09 16.37
C ARG A 149 11.63 -17.48 17.81
N GLU A 150 10.80 -17.02 18.74
CA GLU A 150 10.92 -17.40 20.14
C GLU A 150 10.73 -18.91 20.33
N VAL A 151 9.72 -19.51 19.70
CA VAL A 151 9.48 -20.95 19.77
C VAL A 151 10.64 -21.73 19.18
N ALA A 152 11.16 -21.31 18.02
CA ALA A 152 12.32 -21.94 17.39
C ALA A 152 13.58 -21.84 18.28
N ALA A 153 13.81 -20.68 18.92
CA ALA A 153 14.93 -20.48 19.83
C ALA A 153 14.83 -21.40 21.06
N ARG A 154 13.64 -21.52 21.66
CA ARG A 154 13.40 -22.43 22.79
C ARG A 154 13.57 -23.90 22.39
N ALA A 155 13.04 -24.29 21.23
CA ALA A 155 13.20 -25.65 20.72
C ALA A 155 14.67 -25.99 20.48
N PHE A 156 15.44 -25.06 19.89
CA PHE A 156 16.86 -25.24 19.66
C PHE A 156 17.65 -25.38 20.97
N GLN A 157 17.37 -24.54 21.96
CA GLN A 157 17.99 -24.64 23.29
C GLN A 157 17.68 -25.96 23.99
N ALA A 158 16.43 -26.43 23.89
CA ALA A 158 16.03 -27.72 24.46
C ALA A 158 16.75 -28.89 23.77
N HIS A 159 16.83 -28.87 22.43
CA HIS A 159 17.56 -29.89 21.68
C HIS A 159 19.05 -29.91 22.01
N GLU A 160 19.68 -28.75 22.15
CA GLU A 160 21.10 -28.67 22.47
C GLU A 160 21.39 -29.13 23.90
N ALA A 161 20.52 -28.79 24.87
CA ALA A 161 20.60 -29.30 26.23
C ALA A 161 20.50 -30.83 26.27
N GLU A 162 19.59 -31.41 25.47
CA GLU A 162 19.44 -32.85 25.37
C GLU A 162 20.66 -33.53 24.72
N ARG A 163 21.21 -32.93 23.65
CA ARG A 163 22.46 -33.43 23.04
C ARG A 163 23.61 -33.45 24.04
N MET A 164 23.76 -32.40 24.83
CA MET A 164 24.81 -32.32 25.86
C MET A 164 24.58 -33.34 26.97
N ARG A 165 23.31 -33.57 27.36
CA ARG A 165 22.94 -34.62 28.32
C ARG A 165 23.34 -36.00 27.82
N ILE A 166 22.94 -36.35 26.59
CA ILE A 166 23.26 -37.64 25.96
C ILE A 166 24.77 -37.85 25.84
N ALA A 167 25.52 -36.83 25.38
CA ALA A 167 26.98 -36.94 25.26
C ALA A 167 27.65 -37.23 26.61
N ARG A 168 27.13 -36.65 27.68
CA ARG A 168 27.64 -36.86 29.03
C ARG A 168 27.31 -38.25 29.57
N GLU A 169 26.06 -38.68 29.39
CA GLU A 169 25.60 -40.02 29.78
C GLU A 169 26.39 -41.12 29.08
N LEU A 170 26.58 -41.01 27.76
CA LEU A 170 27.41 -41.94 26.97
C LEU A 170 28.88 -41.95 27.44
N ASN A 171 29.46 -40.80 27.78
CA ASN A 171 30.83 -40.74 28.26
C ASN A 171 30.99 -41.39 29.66
N GLU A 172 29.99 -41.26 30.53
CA GLU A 172 29.99 -41.87 31.85
C GLU A 172 29.81 -43.40 31.77
N GLU A 173 28.86 -43.87 30.95
CA GLU A 173 28.64 -45.31 30.70
C GLU A 173 29.85 -46.00 30.07
N THR A 174 30.52 -45.34 29.12
CA THR A 174 31.74 -45.89 28.50
C THR A 174 32.89 -45.97 29.51
N ALA A 175 33.09 -44.95 30.35
CA ALA A 175 34.10 -44.98 31.40
C ALA A 175 33.86 -46.10 32.43
N GLN A 176 32.61 -46.32 32.85
CA GLN A 176 32.23 -47.41 33.75
C GLN A 176 32.41 -48.80 33.13
N THR A 177 32.03 -48.96 31.87
CA THR A 177 32.21 -50.23 31.15
C THR A 177 33.69 -50.57 31.04
N LEU A 178 34.53 -49.58 30.70
CA LEU A 178 35.98 -49.74 30.63
C LEU A 178 36.58 -50.11 32.00
N ALA A 179 36.15 -49.44 33.07
CA ALA A 179 36.59 -49.74 34.43
C ALA A 179 36.23 -51.18 34.85
N THR A 180 35.01 -51.62 34.53
CA THR A 180 34.53 -52.98 34.82
C THR A 180 35.37 -54.04 34.08
N LEU A 181 35.67 -53.81 32.79
CA LEU A 181 36.53 -54.70 32.00
C LEU A 181 37.95 -54.78 32.57
N LEU A 182 38.53 -53.63 32.97
CA LEU A 182 39.87 -53.58 33.57
C LEU A 182 39.95 -54.35 34.89
N LEU A 183 38.92 -54.23 35.75
CA LEU A 183 38.82 -54.99 36.99
C LEU A 183 38.72 -56.51 36.72
N GLY A 184 37.92 -56.92 35.72
CA GLY A 184 37.79 -58.32 35.31
C GLY A 184 39.12 -58.92 34.83
N VAL A 185 39.84 -58.21 33.96
CA VAL A 185 41.18 -58.64 33.48
C VAL A 185 42.17 -58.72 34.65
N GLY A 186 42.14 -57.75 35.57
CA GLY A 186 42.96 -57.78 36.77
C GLY A 186 42.68 -58.98 37.68
N ALA A 187 41.41 -59.38 37.83
CA ALA A 187 41.00 -60.53 38.63
C ALA A 187 41.49 -61.86 38.03
N VAL A 188 41.35 -62.05 36.72
CA VAL A 188 41.88 -63.23 36.00
C VAL A 188 43.40 -63.33 36.15
N ARG A 189 44.11 -62.20 36.07
CA ARG A 189 45.58 -62.17 36.23
C ARG A 189 46.05 -62.50 37.65
N ARG A 190 45.19 -62.36 38.68
CA ARG A 190 45.49 -62.69 40.09
C ARG A 190 45.12 -64.13 40.48
N MET A 191 44.51 -64.93 39.60
CA MET A 191 44.26 -66.34 39.90
C MET A 191 45.59 -67.13 39.97
N PRO A 192 45.86 -67.86 41.07
CA PRO A 192 47.09 -68.65 41.20
C PRO A 192 47.11 -69.79 40.18
N ARG A 193 48.26 -69.98 39.50
CA ARG A 193 48.45 -71.09 38.54
C ARG A 193 48.20 -72.44 39.24
N PRO A 194 47.36 -73.33 38.67
CA PRO A 194 47.17 -74.66 39.23
C PRO A 194 48.50 -75.43 39.17
N ARG A 195 48.91 -75.99 40.32
CA ARG A 195 50.04 -76.91 40.41
C ARG A 195 49.67 -78.18 39.65
N THR A 196 50.31 -78.39 38.51
CA THR A 196 50.28 -79.65 37.76
C THR A 196 51.12 -80.67 38.53
N SER A 197 50.48 -81.75 38.97
CA SER A 197 51.12 -83.00 39.40
C SER A 197 51.17 -83.98 38.26
#